data_AF-A0A351CJL3-F1
#
_entry.id   AF-A0A351CJL3-F1
#
_cell.length_a   1.000
_cell.length_b   1.000
_cell.length_c   1.000
_cell.angle_alpha   90.00
_cell.angle_beta   90.00
_cell.angle_gamma   90.00
#
_symmetry.space_group_name_H-M   'P 1'
#
loop_
_entity.id
_entity.type
_entity.pdbx_description
1 polymer ?
#
loop_
_entity_poly.entity_id
_entity_poly.type
_entity_poly.pdbx_seq_one_letter_code
_entity_poly.pdbx_strand_id
1 'polypeptide(L)'
;MKVSTVRYEENLETYQIYGGESLSIEIDNGDHVEIVDVEGDQPCTLLALDMNGSSIIESLSWKTKPIQKNDHLTEKNLSNSANAILKKKNITLKGLTSIDLFDKNSPADTSQSFGINKEGMCVISASGGPMVVDEQNSPTEILINITRAKPIKSSERLPEPLAEPLSEIRINNSTAKSYTVKAGEYIQIIDVEGRQCSDFQAFPVEDLKNGIVTSIDPTVTRSIMGSSYPAPGVFDKFYNQNSEPLVEVMHDTVCRHDTFGLACNSKYYDDKGYPGHISCTENFNKALHKYSIEPRLNWVAVNFFFNTNIEECHTVSSDVSWSRPGDYVLLRAMTDLVCVSSACPDDTSPVNGWNPTDIHVRVYDKSNKFSSAMAFRPDPQTIPTMTKNTGFHKNTEKLTRNFIEYNGYWLASDYNNLGQIKEYWQCREGVVMIDLSPLRKFEVYGPDAEALMQYAITRDVRKLSVGQIVYTAMCYDNGCMVDDGTLYRLCDDTFRWIGGCDEGGKHLRKIAKNRNLNAWVKSSTDQLHNVAVQGPKSRETLAKIIWT
;
A
#
# COMPACT_ATOMS: atom_id res chain seq x y z
N MET A 1 4.42 9.01 12.30
CA MET A 1 4.55 9.44 10.89
C MET A 1 4.28 8.20 10.07
N LYS A 2 3.34 8.24 9.13
CA LYS A 2 3.27 7.19 8.12
C LYS A 2 4.54 7.29 7.28
N VAL A 3 5.12 6.13 6.98
CA VAL A 3 6.25 6.01 6.05
C VAL A 3 5.74 6.45 4.69
N SER A 4 6.31 7.51 4.10
CA SER A 4 6.04 7.83 2.70
C SER A 4 6.57 6.68 1.86
N THR A 5 5.70 6.02 1.09
CA THR A 5 6.10 4.94 0.21
C THR A 5 6.91 5.52 -0.96
N VAL A 6 8.08 4.96 -1.24
CA VAL A 6 9.00 5.44 -2.29
C VAL A 6 9.08 4.40 -3.39
N ARG A 7 8.98 4.84 -4.65
CA ARG A 7 9.29 4.03 -5.82
C ARG A 7 10.65 4.45 -6.36
N TYR A 8 11.45 3.46 -6.75
CA TYR A 8 12.78 3.68 -7.31
C TYR A 8 12.86 3.21 -8.75
N GLU A 9 13.37 4.05 -9.65
CA GLU A 9 13.69 3.74 -11.04
C GLU A 9 15.08 4.30 -11.36
N GLU A 10 16.11 3.45 -11.32
CA GLU A 10 17.51 3.88 -11.46
C GLU A 10 17.90 4.99 -10.47
N ASN A 11 18.04 6.23 -10.94
CA ASN A 11 18.33 7.42 -10.15
C ASN A 11 17.10 8.29 -9.83
N LEU A 12 15.91 7.89 -10.27
CA LEU A 12 14.64 8.54 -9.96
C LEU A 12 14.01 7.94 -8.71
N GLU A 13 13.68 8.81 -7.77
CA GLU A 13 12.89 8.50 -6.58
C GLU A 13 11.54 9.19 -6.71
N THR A 14 10.45 8.43 -6.64
CA THR A 14 9.08 8.96 -6.64
C THR A 14 8.46 8.74 -5.27
N TYR A 15 8.18 9.82 -4.56
CA TYR A 15 7.48 9.84 -3.29
C TYR A 15 6.02 10.22 -3.51
N GLN A 16 5.13 9.63 -2.71
CA GLN A 16 3.71 9.97 -2.67
C GLN A 16 3.37 10.51 -1.28
N ILE A 17 2.68 11.65 -1.24
CA ILE A 17 2.05 12.17 -0.02
C ILE A 17 0.57 12.40 -0.28
N TYR A 18 -0.28 12.03 0.68
CA TYR A 18 -1.72 12.26 0.58
C TYR A 18 -2.09 13.66 1.05
N GLY A 19 -3.28 14.10 0.69
CA GLY A 19 -3.87 15.35 1.16
C GLY A 19 -3.86 15.46 2.69
N GLY A 20 -3.28 16.54 3.21
CA GLY A 20 -3.09 16.77 4.64
C GLY A 20 -1.78 16.19 5.21
N GLU A 21 -0.97 15.52 4.41
CA GLU A 21 0.33 14.99 4.81
C GLU A 21 1.48 15.92 4.43
N SER A 22 2.65 15.66 5.01
CA SER A 22 3.89 16.35 4.66
C SER A 22 5.06 15.41 4.76
N LEU A 23 6.07 15.66 3.95
CA LEU A 23 7.27 14.87 3.86
C LEU A 23 8.49 15.79 3.90
N SER A 24 9.54 15.35 4.60
CA SER A 24 10.86 15.95 4.55
C SER A 24 11.81 15.06 3.77
N ILE A 25 12.50 15.62 2.77
CA ILE A 25 13.44 14.88 1.94
C ILE A 25 14.78 15.63 1.91
N GLU A 26 15.86 14.93 2.17
CA GLU A 26 17.22 15.46 2.02
C GLU A 26 17.53 15.63 0.52
N ILE A 27 18.22 16.72 0.17
CA ILE A 27 18.51 17.11 -1.20
C ILE A 27 20.00 17.45 -1.34
N ASP A 28 20.61 16.97 -2.42
CA ASP A 28 22.02 17.20 -2.72
C ASP A 28 22.20 18.18 -3.88
N ASN A 29 23.35 18.86 -3.92
CA ASN A 29 23.72 19.69 -5.05
C ASN A 29 23.77 18.84 -6.36
N GLY A 30 23.05 19.29 -7.38
CA GLY A 30 22.89 18.61 -8.66
C GLY A 30 21.58 17.82 -8.77
N ASP A 31 20.85 17.60 -7.68
CA ASP A 31 19.55 16.94 -7.74
C ASP A 31 18.54 17.78 -8.53
N HIS A 32 17.56 17.10 -9.13
CA HIS A 32 16.43 17.74 -9.79
C HIS A 32 15.12 17.27 -9.17
N VAL A 33 14.23 18.21 -8.84
CA VAL A 33 12.94 17.93 -8.21
C VAL A 33 11.82 18.36 -9.15
N GLU A 34 10.84 17.50 -9.32
CA GLU A 34 9.55 17.78 -9.93
C GLU A 34 8.44 17.39 -8.94
N ILE A 35 7.51 18.31 -8.69
CA ILE A 35 6.35 18.09 -7.84
C ILE A 35 5.12 18.17 -8.73
N VAL A 36 4.24 17.17 -8.67
CA VAL A 36 3.08 17.00 -9.55
C VAL A 36 1.80 16.97 -8.73
N ASP A 37 0.86 17.85 -9.08
CA ASP A 37 -0.54 17.76 -8.67
C ASP A 37 -1.28 16.81 -9.63
N VAL A 38 -1.56 15.59 -9.16
CA VAL A 38 -2.08 14.51 -10.00
C VAL A 38 -3.52 14.77 -10.44
N GLU A 39 -4.35 15.30 -9.54
CA GLU A 39 -5.79 15.44 -9.78
C GLU A 39 -6.22 16.87 -10.09
N GLY A 40 -5.34 17.84 -9.86
CA GLY A 40 -5.63 19.27 -10.01
C GLY A 40 -6.24 19.86 -8.75
N ASP A 41 -6.16 21.18 -8.64
CA ASP A 41 -6.70 21.97 -7.53
C ASP A 41 -6.28 21.41 -6.15
N GLN A 42 -5.04 20.92 -6.03
CA GLN A 42 -4.45 20.47 -4.78
C GLN A 42 -3.38 21.46 -4.29
N PRO A 43 -3.68 22.27 -3.24
CA PRO A 43 -2.70 23.19 -2.71
C PRO A 43 -1.47 22.45 -2.17
N CYS A 44 -0.28 22.94 -2.52
CA CYS A 44 0.99 22.36 -2.08
C CYS A 44 1.97 23.47 -1.71
N THR A 45 2.55 23.36 -0.52
CA THR A 45 3.53 24.32 0.01
C THR A 45 4.90 23.66 0.13
N LEU A 46 5.94 24.37 -0.34
CA LEU A 46 7.34 23.97 -0.29
C LEU A 46 8.13 24.87 0.66
N LEU A 47 8.92 24.24 1.52
CA LEU A 47 10.03 24.84 2.26
C LEU A 47 11.33 24.21 1.74
N ALA A 48 12.36 25.02 1.50
CA ALA A 48 13.71 24.52 1.22
C ALA A 48 14.67 25.12 2.24
N LEU A 49 15.39 24.26 2.97
CA LEU A 49 16.21 24.62 4.13
C LEU A 49 17.63 24.07 3.95
N ASP A 50 18.65 24.80 4.40
CA ASP A 50 20.00 24.24 4.54
C ASP A 50 20.16 23.39 5.81
N MET A 51 21.35 22.82 6.00
CA MET A 51 21.70 21.99 7.15
C MET A 51 21.60 22.72 8.51
N ASN A 52 21.59 24.06 8.52
CA ASN A 52 21.39 24.87 9.73
C ASN A 52 19.92 25.28 9.92
N GLY A 53 19.02 24.83 9.04
CA GLY A 53 17.60 25.16 9.07
C GLY A 53 17.27 26.54 8.52
N SER A 54 18.16 27.17 7.75
CA SER A 54 17.90 28.48 7.12
C SER A 54 17.31 28.32 5.72
N SER A 55 16.43 29.25 5.30
CA SER A 55 15.79 29.20 3.98
C SER A 55 16.80 29.29 2.83
N ILE A 56 16.69 28.37 1.86
CA ILE A 56 17.49 28.32 0.63
C ILE A 56 16.64 28.38 -0.64
N ILE A 57 15.39 28.81 -0.52
CA ILE A 57 14.43 28.90 -1.63
C ILE A 57 14.98 29.71 -2.82
N GLU A 58 15.68 30.82 -2.55
CA GLU A 58 16.27 31.68 -3.60
C GLU A 58 17.41 31.01 -4.37
N SER A 59 17.97 29.92 -3.84
CA SER A 59 19.02 29.16 -4.51
C SER A 59 18.48 28.10 -5.47
N LEU A 60 17.17 27.82 -5.44
CA LEU A 60 16.53 26.84 -6.32
C LEU A 60 16.52 27.35 -7.76
N SER A 61 16.91 26.50 -8.72
CA SER A 61 16.92 26.84 -10.14
C SER A 61 15.61 26.41 -10.81
N TRP A 62 14.61 27.30 -10.76
CA TRP A 62 13.28 27.03 -11.31
C TRP A 62 13.29 26.94 -12.85
N LYS A 63 12.72 25.84 -13.39
CA LYS A 63 12.35 25.74 -14.82
C LYS A 63 10.92 26.21 -15.09
N THR A 64 10.16 26.35 -14.01
CA THR A 64 8.73 26.67 -13.97
C THR A 64 8.54 27.95 -13.15
N LYS A 65 7.29 28.43 -12.99
CA LYS A 65 6.99 29.62 -12.21
C LYS A 65 6.04 29.25 -11.07
N PRO A 66 6.53 29.14 -9.83
CA PRO A 66 5.64 29.01 -8.68
C PRO A 66 4.88 30.32 -8.44
N ILE A 67 3.85 30.26 -7.61
CA ILE A 67 2.82 31.33 -7.55
C ILE A 67 3.25 32.46 -6.65
N GLN A 68 3.46 32.12 -5.38
CA GLN A 68 3.66 33.10 -4.34
C GLN A 68 4.70 32.63 -3.35
N LYS A 69 5.62 33.54 -3.07
CA LYS A 69 6.60 33.43 -1.99
C LYS A 69 6.00 34.06 -0.73
N ASN A 70 6.06 33.35 0.39
CA ASN A 70 5.54 33.80 1.68
C ASN A 70 6.70 33.94 2.69
N ASP A 71 7.03 35.18 3.06
CA ASP A 71 8.16 35.50 3.97
C ASP A 71 7.76 35.59 5.46
N HIS A 72 6.48 35.37 5.77
CA HIS A 72 5.93 35.48 7.13
C HIS A 72 5.16 34.22 7.52
N LEU A 73 5.89 33.13 7.71
CA LEU A 73 5.32 31.87 8.16
C LEU A 73 4.92 31.91 9.64
N THR A 74 3.70 31.48 9.92
CA THR A 74 3.23 31.17 11.28
C THR A 74 2.80 29.71 11.35
N GLU A 75 2.70 29.15 12.56
CA GLU A 75 2.21 27.77 12.73
C GLU A 75 0.82 27.56 12.10
N LYS A 76 0.00 28.62 12.00
CA LYS A 76 -1.33 28.56 11.38
C LYS A 76 -1.30 28.45 9.85
N ASN A 77 -0.21 28.88 9.22
CA ASN A 77 -0.06 28.87 7.76
C ASN A 77 0.56 27.57 7.23
N LEU A 78 1.06 26.70 8.11
CA LEU A 78 1.61 25.40 7.76
C LEU A 78 0.68 24.29 8.24
N SER A 79 0.71 23.17 7.53
CA SER A 79 0.04 21.96 7.98
C SER A 79 0.59 21.49 9.34
N ASN A 80 -0.25 20.82 10.12
CA ASN A 80 0.17 20.23 11.40
C ASN A 80 1.33 19.24 11.23
N SER A 81 1.34 18.50 10.12
CA SER A 81 2.41 17.58 9.75
C SER A 81 3.73 18.30 9.46
N ALA A 82 3.72 19.38 8.67
CA ALA A 82 4.93 20.17 8.42
C ALA A 82 5.48 20.79 9.71
N ASN A 83 4.61 21.34 10.56
CA ASN A 83 5.00 21.85 11.88
C ASN A 83 5.65 20.77 12.76
N ALA A 84 5.11 19.54 12.74
CA ALA A 84 5.67 18.42 13.49
C ALA A 84 7.07 18.00 12.99
N ILE A 85 7.28 18.01 11.66
CA ILE A 85 8.59 17.76 11.03
C ILE A 85 9.63 18.78 11.52
N LEU A 86 9.29 20.07 11.45
CA LEU A 86 10.20 21.15 11.84
C LEU A 86 10.54 21.08 13.34
N LYS A 87 9.54 20.80 14.20
CA LYS A 87 9.75 20.59 15.64
C LYS A 87 10.67 19.41 15.93
N LYS A 88 10.48 18.27 15.26
CA LYS A 88 11.35 17.08 15.41
C LYS A 88 12.81 17.37 15.04
N LYS A 89 13.03 18.27 14.09
CA LYS A 89 14.37 18.71 13.64
C LYS A 89 14.89 19.96 14.38
N ASN A 90 14.19 20.43 15.42
CA ASN A 90 14.55 21.64 16.19
C ASN A 90 14.69 22.93 15.36
N ILE A 91 13.89 23.09 14.29
CA ILE A 91 13.92 24.25 13.41
C ILE A 91 12.82 25.25 13.82
N THR A 92 13.18 26.54 13.94
CA THR A 92 12.22 27.62 14.26
C THR A 92 11.65 28.25 12.99
N LEU A 93 10.35 28.60 13.00
CA LEU A 93 9.68 29.26 11.87
C LEU A 93 10.17 30.70 11.60
N LYS A 94 10.86 31.32 12.56
CA LYS A 94 11.27 32.72 12.46
C LYS A 94 12.28 32.90 11.33
N GLY A 95 11.92 33.70 10.33
CA GLY A 95 12.78 34.00 9.18
C GLY A 95 12.78 32.93 8.09
N LEU A 96 11.89 31.94 8.18
CA LEU A 96 11.66 31.00 7.09
C LEU A 96 10.73 31.60 6.04
N THR A 97 10.98 31.19 4.80
CA THR A 97 10.12 31.47 3.65
C THR A 97 9.51 30.15 3.17
N SER A 98 8.27 30.17 2.69
CA SER A 98 7.70 29.10 1.87
C SER A 98 7.32 29.58 0.47
N ILE A 99 7.08 28.62 -0.42
CA ILE A 99 6.47 28.83 -1.73
C ILE A 99 5.20 28.00 -1.85
N ASP A 100 4.14 28.59 -2.38
CA ASP A 100 2.96 27.86 -2.84
C ASP A 100 3.12 27.50 -4.33
N LEU A 101 2.92 26.21 -4.64
CA LEU A 101 3.29 25.62 -5.94
C LEU A 101 2.16 25.64 -6.97
N PHE A 102 0.91 25.46 -6.55
CA PHE A 102 -0.25 25.28 -7.44
C PHE A 102 -1.38 26.24 -7.13
N ASP A 103 -1.97 26.79 -8.19
CA ASP A 103 -3.04 27.79 -8.10
C ASP A 103 -4.34 27.06 -7.77
N LYS A 104 -5.28 27.78 -7.16
CA LYS A 104 -6.64 27.27 -7.09
C LYS A 104 -7.13 26.98 -8.51
N ASN A 105 -7.81 25.86 -8.70
CA ASN A 105 -8.33 25.42 -9.98
C ASN A 105 -7.23 25.07 -11.01
N SER A 106 -6.00 24.76 -10.58
CA SER A 106 -4.99 24.17 -11.46
C SER A 106 -5.52 22.91 -12.16
N PRO A 107 -5.23 22.69 -13.45
CA PRO A 107 -5.57 21.44 -14.12
C PRO A 107 -4.85 20.24 -13.50
N ALA A 108 -5.40 19.04 -13.68
CA ALA A 108 -4.71 17.79 -13.38
C ALA A 108 -3.37 17.68 -14.14
N ASP A 109 -2.40 16.98 -13.54
CA ASP A 109 -1.02 16.84 -13.99
C ASP A 109 -0.22 18.15 -14.04
N THR A 110 -0.66 19.21 -13.34
CA THR A 110 0.15 20.43 -13.23
C THR A 110 1.39 20.13 -12.41
N SER A 111 2.57 20.50 -12.92
CA SER A 111 3.84 20.26 -12.24
C SER A 111 4.69 21.52 -12.07
N GLN A 112 5.49 21.52 -11.01
CA GLN A 112 6.51 22.52 -10.72
C GLN A 112 7.86 21.83 -10.61
N SER A 113 8.87 22.38 -11.27
CA SER A 113 10.18 21.75 -11.44
C SER A 113 11.33 22.73 -11.22
N PHE A 114 12.33 22.30 -10.46
CA PHE A 114 13.50 23.08 -10.06
C PHE A 114 14.74 22.21 -9.81
N GLY A 115 15.94 22.78 -10.00
CA GLY A 115 17.21 22.13 -9.66
C GLY A 115 17.78 22.60 -8.31
N ILE A 116 18.56 21.73 -7.68
CA ILE A 116 19.18 21.97 -6.37
C ILE A 116 20.64 22.42 -6.55
N ASN A 117 20.93 23.65 -6.12
CA ASN A 117 22.29 24.22 -6.19
C ASN A 117 23.01 24.23 -4.83
N LYS A 118 22.27 24.04 -3.73
CA LYS A 118 22.79 24.01 -2.36
C LYS A 118 22.14 22.83 -1.63
N GLU A 119 22.97 22.01 -1.01
CA GLU A 119 22.54 20.86 -0.22
C GLU A 119 21.72 21.29 1.01
N GLY A 120 20.81 20.41 1.43
CA GLY A 120 19.90 20.69 2.53
C GLY A 120 18.71 19.74 2.55
N MET A 121 17.51 20.29 2.76
CA MET A 121 16.28 19.52 2.86
C MET A 121 15.07 20.30 2.34
N CYS A 122 14.19 19.62 1.61
CA CYS A 122 12.86 20.11 1.27
C CYS A 122 11.83 19.58 2.27
N VAL A 123 10.93 20.44 2.74
CA VAL A 123 9.68 20.02 3.41
C VAL A 123 8.52 20.37 2.49
N ILE A 124 7.81 19.35 2.01
CA ILE A 124 6.73 19.46 1.04
C ILE A 124 5.44 19.07 1.74
N SER A 125 4.41 19.90 1.61
CA SER A 125 3.14 19.73 2.31
C SER A 125 1.98 19.80 1.32
N ALA A 126 1.28 18.68 1.15
CA ALA A 126 -0.01 18.63 0.46
C ALA A 126 -1.07 19.15 1.43
N SER A 127 -1.50 20.40 1.27
CA SER A 127 -2.37 21.06 2.23
C SER A 127 -3.82 20.58 2.08
N GLY A 128 -4.48 20.32 3.21
CA GLY A 128 -5.85 19.82 3.20
C GLY A 128 -6.24 19.18 4.52
N GLY A 129 -7.54 18.99 4.73
CA GLY A 129 -8.09 18.34 5.91
C GLY A 129 -9.33 17.51 5.55
N PRO A 130 -10.00 16.92 6.54
CA PRO A 130 -11.23 16.16 6.31
C PRO A 130 -12.24 16.98 5.50
N MET A 131 -12.70 16.42 4.38
CA MET A 131 -13.71 17.03 3.53
C MET A 131 -15.08 16.98 4.20
N VAL A 132 -15.80 18.10 4.24
CA VAL A 132 -17.22 18.08 4.64
C VAL A 132 -18.03 17.46 3.48
N VAL A 133 -19.07 16.67 3.79
CA VAL A 133 -19.78 15.86 2.79
C VAL A 133 -20.36 16.64 1.60
N ASP A 134 -20.69 17.89 1.82
CA ASP A 134 -21.24 18.84 0.86
C ASP A 134 -20.21 19.83 0.30
N GLU A 135 -18.95 19.79 0.76
CA GLU A 135 -17.85 20.58 0.21
C GLU A 135 -17.04 19.71 -0.76
N GLN A 136 -16.96 20.08 -2.05
CA GLN A 136 -16.25 19.31 -3.10
C GLN A 136 -14.73 19.57 -3.09
N ASN A 137 -14.15 19.81 -1.90
CA ASN A 137 -12.77 20.25 -1.73
C ASN A 137 -11.83 19.11 -1.26
N SER A 138 -12.12 17.88 -1.68
CA SER A 138 -11.35 16.69 -1.29
C SER A 138 -9.86 16.92 -1.46
N PRO A 139 -9.04 16.72 -0.41
CA PRO A 139 -7.61 16.84 -0.54
C PRO A 139 -7.05 15.56 -1.18
N THR A 140 -6.21 15.73 -2.19
CA THR A 140 -5.72 14.68 -3.07
C THR A 140 -4.20 14.58 -2.99
N GLU A 141 -3.64 13.58 -3.64
CA GLU A 141 -2.21 13.28 -3.57
C GLU A 141 -1.34 14.28 -4.33
N ILE A 142 -0.10 14.39 -3.87
CA ILE A 142 1.01 15.04 -4.58
C ILE A 142 2.10 13.98 -4.80
N LEU A 143 2.62 13.91 -6.03
CA LEU A 143 3.80 13.12 -6.35
C LEU A 143 5.04 14.02 -6.36
N ILE A 144 6.13 13.50 -5.80
CA ILE A 144 7.42 14.19 -5.73
C ILE A 144 8.46 13.29 -6.39
N ASN A 145 8.91 13.71 -7.57
CA ASN A 145 9.94 13.05 -8.35
C ASN A 145 11.29 13.72 -8.08
N ILE A 146 12.28 12.96 -7.63
CA ILE A 146 13.65 13.43 -7.43
C ILE A 146 14.58 12.61 -8.31
N THR A 147 15.20 13.27 -9.29
CA THR A 147 16.32 12.70 -10.03
C THR A 147 17.60 13.00 -9.26
N ARG A 148 18.18 11.97 -8.66
CA ARG A 148 19.40 12.08 -7.85
C ARG A 148 20.63 12.25 -8.72
N ALA A 149 21.47 13.24 -8.39
CA ALA A 149 22.82 13.35 -8.94
C ALA A 149 23.75 12.26 -8.38
N LYS A 150 23.52 11.86 -7.13
CA LYS A 150 24.24 10.78 -6.44
C LYS A 150 23.25 9.75 -5.89
N PRO A 151 22.75 8.84 -6.72
CA PRO A 151 21.75 7.87 -6.28
C PRO A 151 22.31 6.89 -5.25
N ILE A 152 21.51 6.59 -4.22
CA ILE A 152 21.80 5.52 -3.25
C ILE A 152 21.84 4.18 -4.01
N LYS A 153 22.79 3.30 -3.69
CA LYS A 153 22.87 1.97 -4.30
C LYS A 153 21.62 1.16 -3.97
N SER A 154 21.12 0.38 -4.92
CA SER A 154 19.93 -0.47 -4.74
C SER A 154 20.02 -1.34 -3.48
N SER A 155 21.16 -1.99 -3.23
CA SER A 155 21.41 -2.83 -2.06
C SER A 155 21.36 -2.10 -0.70
N GLU A 156 21.42 -0.78 -0.71
CA GLU A 156 21.36 0.08 0.48
C GLU A 156 19.97 0.72 0.67
N ARG A 157 19.07 0.60 -0.31
CA ARG A 157 17.69 1.12 -0.23
C ARG A 157 16.86 0.20 0.65
N LEU A 158 16.66 0.60 1.91
CA LEU A 158 15.70 -0.05 2.80
C LEU A 158 14.53 0.90 3.05
N PRO A 159 13.30 0.37 3.18
CA PRO A 159 12.20 1.17 3.66
C PRO A 159 12.49 1.63 5.09
N GLU A 160 11.95 2.79 5.46
CA GLU A 160 11.98 3.26 6.86
C GLU A 160 11.43 2.16 7.79
N PRO A 161 12.05 1.95 8.97
CA PRO A 161 11.53 1.00 9.94
C PRO A 161 10.08 1.32 10.34
N LEU A 162 9.25 0.28 10.49
CA LEU A 162 7.85 0.43 10.92
C LEU A 162 7.74 0.94 12.37
N ALA A 163 8.76 0.65 13.18
CA ALA A 163 8.99 1.13 14.53
C ALA A 163 10.50 1.04 14.83
N GLU A 164 10.94 1.40 16.03
CA GLU A 164 12.32 1.15 16.46
C GLU A 164 12.59 -0.37 16.48
N PRO A 165 13.52 -0.89 15.66
CA PRO A 165 13.81 -2.33 15.64
C PRO A 165 14.61 -2.75 16.88
N LEU A 166 14.27 -3.92 17.43
CA LEU A 166 15.08 -4.60 18.44
C LEU A 166 16.38 -5.15 17.86
N SER A 167 16.34 -5.55 16.60
CA SER A 167 17.51 -6.03 15.85
C SER A 167 17.29 -5.90 14.35
N GLU A 168 18.39 -5.68 13.62
CA GLU A 168 18.43 -5.67 12.17
C GLU A 168 19.48 -6.66 11.67
N ILE A 169 19.12 -7.50 10.70
CA ILE A 169 19.94 -8.60 10.21
C ILE A 169 19.96 -8.56 8.69
N ARG A 170 21.12 -8.24 8.13
CA ARG A 170 21.38 -8.43 6.69
C ARG A 170 21.72 -9.89 6.41
N ILE A 171 20.99 -10.52 5.50
CA ILE A 171 21.27 -11.85 4.97
C ILE A 171 21.86 -11.65 3.59
N ASN A 172 23.17 -11.84 3.47
CA ASN A 172 23.88 -11.64 2.21
C ASN A 172 23.38 -12.65 1.19
N ASN A 173 23.40 -12.28 -0.09
CA ASN A 173 23.02 -13.15 -1.19
C ASN A 173 23.66 -14.55 -1.05
N SER A 174 22.91 -15.58 -1.43
CA SER A 174 23.35 -16.97 -1.37
C SER A 174 23.71 -17.48 0.04
N THR A 175 23.20 -16.87 1.11
CA THR A 175 23.40 -17.32 2.49
C THR A 175 22.09 -17.46 3.27
N ALA A 176 22.17 -17.97 4.51
CA ALA A 176 21.05 -17.96 5.45
C ALA A 176 21.53 -17.54 6.84
N LYS A 177 20.64 -16.93 7.62
CA LYS A 177 20.88 -16.58 9.01
C LYS A 177 19.73 -17.02 9.89
N SER A 178 20.07 -17.51 11.07
CA SER A 178 19.12 -17.90 12.10
C SER A 178 19.14 -16.91 13.27
N TYR A 179 17.96 -16.61 13.79
CA TYR A 179 17.70 -15.61 14.81
C TYR A 179 16.57 -16.07 15.74
N THR A 180 16.45 -15.46 16.91
CA THR A 180 15.44 -15.82 17.90
C THR A 180 14.46 -14.68 18.11
N VAL A 181 13.18 -15.00 18.27
CA VAL A 181 12.14 -14.04 18.62
C VAL A 181 11.29 -14.56 19.77
N LYS A 182 10.74 -13.64 20.55
CA LYS A 182 9.83 -13.92 21.66
C LYS A 182 8.38 -13.91 21.21
N ALA A 183 7.54 -14.62 21.95
CA ALA A 183 6.10 -14.60 21.73
C ALA A 183 5.56 -13.16 21.70
N GLY A 184 4.82 -12.83 20.64
CA GLY A 184 4.24 -11.52 20.37
C GLY A 184 5.15 -10.51 19.66
N GLU A 185 6.46 -10.77 19.53
CA GLU A 185 7.35 -9.95 18.70
C GLU A 185 7.03 -10.11 17.22
N TYR A 186 7.47 -9.15 16.42
CA TYR A 186 7.24 -9.16 14.97
C TYR A 186 8.54 -9.39 14.21
N ILE A 187 8.45 -10.13 13.11
CA ILE A 187 9.54 -10.39 12.16
C ILE A 187 9.17 -9.73 10.84
N GLN A 188 9.94 -8.76 10.39
CA GLN A 188 9.80 -8.19 9.05
C GLN A 188 10.88 -8.78 8.14
N ILE A 189 10.48 -9.50 7.09
CA ILE A 189 11.39 -10.02 6.06
C ILE A 189 11.21 -9.15 4.83
N ILE A 190 12.28 -8.47 4.41
CA ILE A 190 12.29 -7.43 3.39
C ILE A 190 13.15 -7.89 2.22
N ASP A 191 12.59 -7.82 1.02
CA ASP A 191 13.32 -7.89 -0.24
C ASP A 191 13.95 -6.53 -0.55
N VAL A 192 15.27 -6.49 -0.68
CA VAL A 192 16.07 -5.27 -0.65
C VAL A 192 16.07 -4.59 -2.02
N GLU A 193 16.32 -5.38 -3.05
CA GLU A 193 16.48 -4.92 -4.42
C GLU A 193 15.31 -5.36 -5.31
N GLY A 194 14.34 -6.07 -4.73
CA GLY A 194 13.24 -6.66 -5.46
C GLY A 194 13.64 -7.97 -6.14
N ARG A 195 12.62 -8.75 -6.47
CA ARG A 195 12.70 -10.06 -7.12
C ARG A 195 13.46 -11.13 -6.36
N GLN A 196 13.97 -10.90 -5.15
CA GLN A 196 14.69 -11.90 -4.36
C GLN A 196 13.73 -12.74 -3.52
N CYS A 197 13.77 -14.05 -3.67
CA CYS A 197 13.00 -14.98 -2.84
C CYS A 197 13.71 -15.28 -1.51
N SER A 198 12.92 -15.53 -0.46
CA SER A 198 13.43 -15.93 0.85
C SER A 198 12.73 -17.19 1.35
N ASP A 199 13.49 -18.27 1.54
CA ASP A 199 13.01 -19.44 2.26
C ASP A 199 12.99 -19.12 3.76
N PHE A 200 11.89 -19.47 4.42
CA PHE A 200 11.68 -19.25 5.85
C PHE A 200 11.24 -20.50 6.57
N GLN A 201 11.76 -20.69 7.79
CA GLN A 201 11.35 -21.75 8.69
C GLN A 201 11.42 -21.28 10.15
N ALA A 202 10.54 -21.82 11.00
CA ALA A 202 10.46 -21.49 12.42
C ALA A 202 10.29 -22.74 13.28
N PHE A 203 10.92 -22.74 14.45
CA PHE A 203 10.97 -23.86 15.38
C PHE A 203 10.63 -23.35 16.80
N PRO A 204 9.67 -23.96 17.51
CA PRO A 204 9.41 -23.62 18.91
C PRO A 204 10.65 -23.81 19.78
N VAL A 205 11.03 -22.78 20.53
CA VAL A 205 12.17 -22.84 21.46
C VAL A 205 11.98 -23.93 22.51
N GLU A 206 10.74 -24.12 22.97
CA GLU A 206 10.43 -25.11 24.00
C GLU A 206 10.58 -26.55 23.49
N ASP A 207 10.21 -26.82 22.24
CA ASP A 207 10.39 -28.12 21.62
C ASP A 207 11.88 -28.44 21.49
N LEU A 208 12.68 -27.49 21.00
CA LEU A 208 14.13 -27.66 20.85
C LEU A 208 14.82 -27.97 22.19
N LYS A 209 14.41 -27.32 23.29
CA LYS A 209 14.91 -27.64 24.64
C LYS A 209 14.58 -29.07 25.07
N ASN A 210 13.45 -29.59 24.63
CA ASN A 210 12.99 -30.94 24.92
C ASN A 210 13.52 -31.98 23.92
N GLY A 211 14.42 -31.59 23.00
CA GLY A 211 14.98 -32.47 21.97
C GLY A 211 13.98 -32.84 20.87
N ILE A 212 12.89 -32.10 20.75
CA ILE A 212 11.84 -32.27 19.73
C ILE A 212 12.06 -31.21 18.65
N VAL A 213 11.99 -31.59 17.38
CA VAL A 213 12.14 -30.66 16.25
C VAL A 213 10.83 -30.60 15.48
N THR A 214 9.88 -29.81 15.98
CA THR A 214 8.72 -29.38 15.17
C THR A 214 9.05 -28.10 14.42
N SER A 215 8.41 -27.91 13.28
CA SER A 215 8.65 -26.76 12.40
C SER A 215 7.41 -26.49 11.54
N ILE A 216 7.34 -25.33 10.89
CA ILE A 216 6.25 -25.02 9.96
C ILE A 216 6.11 -26.17 8.95
N ASP A 217 4.89 -26.69 8.88
CA ASP A 217 4.48 -27.72 7.95
C ASP A 217 3.52 -27.10 6.93
N PRO A 218 3.97 -26.91 5.67
CA PRO A 218 3.12 -26.40 4.61
C PRO A 218 1.86 -27.21 4.34
N THR A 219 1.91 -28.54 4.51
CA THR A 219 0.77 -29.41 4.22
C THR A 219 -0.31 -29.24 5.27
N VAL A 220 0.06 -29.22 6.55
CA VAL A 220 -0.87 -28.91 7.64
C VAL A 220 -1.42 -27.50 7.47
N THR A 221 -0.55 -26.53 7.20
CA THR A 221 -0.95 -25.13 7.00
C THR A 221 -2.00 -24.99 5.90
N ARG A 222 -1.74 -25.50 4.69
CA ARG A 222 -2.72 -25.44 3.58
C ARG A 222 -4.02 -26.17 3.90
N SER A 223 -3.95 -27.29 4.61
CA SER A 223 -5.12 -28.08 4.98
C SER A 223 -6.04 -27.34 5.96
N ILE A 224 -5.47 -26.61 6.93
CA ILE A 224 -6.24 -25.83 7.91
C ILE A 224 -6.74 -24.53 7.28
N MET A 225 -5.90 -23.85 6.50
CA MET A 225 -6.23 -22.56 5.89
C MET A 225 -7.16 -22.66 4.69
N GLY A 226 -7.23 -23.83 4.03
CA GLY A 226 -7.98 -23.98 2.78
C GLY A 226 -7.45 -23.10 1.64
N SER A 227 -6.19 -22.66 1.74
CA SER A 227 -5.52 -21.76 0.81
C SER A 227 -4.11 -22.26 0.51
N SER A 228 -3.56 -21.87 -0.64
CA SER A 228 -2.17 -22.17 -1.05
C SER A 228 -1.14 -21.64 -0.06
N TYR A 229 -1.43 -20.53 0.61
CA TYR A 229 -0.64 -19.95 1.68
C TYR A 229 -1.50 -18.99 2.52
N PRO A 230 -1.13 -18.75 3.79
CA PRO A 230 -1.76 -17.75 4.64
C PRO A 230 -1.57 -16.32 4.11
N ALA A 231 -2.56 -15.46 4.39
CA ALA A 231 -2.53 -14.03 4.10
C ALA A 231 -3.16 -13.24 5.26
N PRO A 232 -2.84 -11.95 5.44
CA PRO A 232 -3.45 -11.12 6.48
C PRO A 232 -5.00 -11.21 6.46
N GLY A 233 -5.62 -11.42 7.62
CA GLY A 233 -7.08 -11.58 7.75
C GLY A 233 -7.46 -12.82 8.55
N VAL A 234 -8.40 -13.61 8.04
CA VAL A 234 -8.95 -14.79 8.75
C VAL A 234 -8.01 -15.99 8.72
N PHE A 235 -7.38 -16.23 7.57
CA PHE A 235 -6.54 -17.40 7.29
C PHE A 235 -5.07 -17.00 7.23
N ASP A 236 -4.56 -16.51 8.36
CA ASP A 236 -3.33 -15.73 8.49
C ASP A 236 -2.18 -16.47 9.18
N LYS A 237 -2.33 -17.75 9.54
CA LYS A 237 -1.34 -18.47 10.37
C LYS A 237 -0.64 -19.60 9.65
N PHE A 238 0.64 -19.77 9.95
CA PHE A 238 1.43 -20.95 9.62
C PHE A 238 1.48 -21.89 10.83
N TYR A 239 1.34 -23.18 10.58
CA TYR A 239 1.21 -24.22 11.60
C TYR A 239 2.34 -25.24 11.53
N ASN A 240 2.68 -25.84 12.67
CA ASN A 240 3.57 -27.01 12.70
C ASN A 240 2.81 -28.33 12.43
N GLN A 241 3.52 -29.46 12.53
CA GLN A 241 2.96 -30.81 12.33
C GLN A 241 1.80 -31.13 13.29
N ASN A 242 1.73 -30.48 14.44
CA ASN A 242 0.72 -30.69 15.48
C ASN A 242 -0.45 -29.71 15.37
N SER A 243 -0.54 -28.92 14.30
CA SER A 243 -1.54 -27.85 14.14
C SER A 243 -1.41 -26.73 15.18
N GLU A 244 -0.22 -26.53 15.74
CA GLU A 244 0.08 -25.40 16.62
C GLU A 244 0.54 -24.20 15.76
N PRO A 245 -0.04 -23.01 15.95
CA PRO A 245 0.33 -21.85 15.17
C PRO A 245 1.71 -21.34 15.61
N LEU A 246 2.60 -21.10 14.65
CA LEU A 246 3.95 -20.58 14.92
C LEU A 246 4.04 -19.09 14.63
N VAL A 247 3.55 -18.66 13.47
CA VAL A 247 3.56 -17.25 13.06
C VAL A 247 2.24 -16.85 12.42
N GLU A 248 1.87 -15.59 12.61
CA GLU A 248 0.70 -14.93 12.01
C GLU A 248 1.14 -13.85 11.04
N VAL A 249 0.59 -13.81 9.83
CA VAL A 249 0.91 -12.82 8.79
C VAL A 249 0.14 -11.54 9.08
N MET A 250 0.87 -10.51 9.49
CA MET A 250 0.32 -9.19 9.81
C MET A 250 0.29 -8.30 8.57
N HIS A 251 1.41 -8.18 7.86
CA HIS A 251 1.49 -7.45 6.60
C HIS A 251 2.00 -8.35 5.48
N ASP A 252 1.49 -8.11 4.27
CA ASP A 252 2.02 -8.68 3.04
C ASP A 252 1.96 -7.63 1.93
N THR A 253 3.13 -7.20 1.42
CA THR A 253 3.19 -6.21 0.33
C THR A 253 3.38 -6.79 -1.07
N VAL A 254 3.51 -8.12 -1.18
CA VAL A 254 3.78 -8.83 -2.44
C VAL A 254 2.58 -9.64 -2.89
N CYS A 255 1.82 -10.19 -1.94
CA CYS A 255 0.60 -10.97 -2.16
C CYS A 255 0.84 -12.24 -3.01
N ARG A 256 2.10 -12.71 -3.05
CA ARG A 256 2.52 -13.85 -3.88
C ARG A 256 3.71 -14.58 -3.25
N HIS A 257 3.43 -15.79 -2.80
CA HIS A 257 4.39 -16.65 -2.09
C HIS A 257 4.20 -18.11 -2.51
N ASP A 258 5.08 -18.99 -2.05
CA ASP A 258 4.98 -20.42 -2.28
C ASP A 258 5.07 -21.22 -0.97
N THR A 259 4.30 -22.30 -0.91
CA THR A 259 4.40 -23.34 0.13
C THR A 259 4.38 -24.76 -0.46
N PHE A 260 4.44 -24.89 -1.78
CA PHE A 260 4.47 -26.18 -2.48
C PHE A 260 5.90 -26.69 -2.66
N GLY A 261 6.83 -25.78 -2.94
CA GLY A 261 8.23 -26.08 -3.19
C GLY A 261 9.02 -26.39 -1.93
N LEU A 262 10.13 -27.09 -2.14
CA LEU A 262 11.18 -27.24 -1.13
C LEU A 262 12.15 -26.07 -1.25
N ALA A 263 12.88 -25.80 -0.17
CA ALA A 263 14.08 -25.00 -0.29
C ALA A 263 15.03 -25.69 -1.27
N CYS A 264 15.67 -24.91 -2.16
CA CYS A 264 16.53 -25.50 -3.18
C CYS A 264 17.63 -26.36 -2.53
N ASN A 265 18.04 -27.40 -3.23
CA ASN A 265 18.97 -28.43 -2.74
C ASN A 265 19.96 -28.82 -3.83
N SER A 266 21.02 -29.55 -3.47
CA SER A 266 22.06 -29.97 -4.41
C SER A 266 21.48 -30.77 -5.59
N LYS A 267 20.56 -31.72 -5.34
CA LYS A 267 19.94 -32.53 -6.39
C LYS A 267 19.24 -31.68 -7.45
N TYR A 268 18.51 -30.63 -7.06
CA TYR A 268 17.84 -29.72 -7.99
C TYR A 268 18.81 -29.08 -8.99
N TYR A 269 19.99 -28.68 -8.52
CA TYR A 269 21.01 -28.08 -9.37
C TYR A 269 21.81 -29.12 -10.16
N ASP A 270 22.19 -30.24 -9.52
CA ASP A 270 22.92 -31.34 -10.15
C ASP A 270 22.15 -31.88 -11.37
N ASP A 271 20.85 -32.13 -11.23
CA ASP A 271 19.99 -32.66 -12.30
C ASP A 271 19.82 -31.65 -13.46
N LYS A 272 19.97 -30.35 -13.19
CA LYS A 272 19.97 -29.29 -14.22
C LYS A 272 21.34 -29.08 -14.88
N GLY A 273 22.38 -29.76 -14.40
CA GLY A 273 23.75 -29.63 -14.92
C GLY A 273 24.61 -28.58 -14.21
N TYR A 274 24.25 -28.17 -12.99
CA TYR A 274 24.99 -27.20 -12.17
C TYR A 274 25.54 -27.84 -10.87
N PRO A 275 26.46 -28.83 -10.97
CA PRO A 275 26.95 -29.51 -9.78
C PRO A 275 27.76 -28.60 -8.85
N GLY A 276 27.53 -28.74 -7.55
CA GLY A 276 28.22 -27.94 -6.51
C GLY A 276 27.67 -26.52 -6.34
N HIS A 277 26.54 -26.19 -6.98
CA HIS A 277 25.84 -24.93 -6.79
C HIS A 277 25.39 -24.77 -5.32
N ILE A 278 25.51 -23.55 -4.78
CA ILE A 278 25.07 -23.21 -3.42
C ILE A 278 23.56 -23.45 -3.30
N SER A 279 23.08 -23.97 -2.18
CA SER A 279 21.65 -24.21 -1.99
C SER A 279 21.14 -23.74 -0.64
N CYS A 280 19.86 -23.38 -0.59
CA CYS A 280 19.17 -22.97 0.63
C CYS A 280 19.18 -24.08 1.68
N THR A 281 19.05 -25.33 1.26
CA THR A 281 19.11 -26.49 2.16
C THR A 281 20.45 -26.54 2.91
N GLU A 282 21.58 -26.40 2.21
CA GLU A 282 22.89 -26.37 2.86
C GLU A 282 23.08 -25.14 3.74
N ASN A 283 22.58 -23.99 3.29
CA ASN A 283 22.61 -22.74 4.06
C ASN A 283 21.81 -22.86 5.36
N PHE A 284 20.64 -23.50 5.33
CA PHE A 284 19.83 -23.80 6.51
C PHE A 284 20.57 -24.73 7.46
N ASN A 285 21.16 -25.83 6.96
CA ASN A 285 21.94 -26.75 7.78
C ASN A 285 23.07 -26.03 8.53
N LYS A 286 23.81 -25.14 7.84
CA LYS A 286 24.88 -24.32 8.45
C LYS A 286 24.32 -23.35 9.50
N ALA A 287 23.24 -22.64 9.17
CA ALA A 287 22.65 -21.61 10.04
C ALA A 287 22.00 -22.21 11.30
N LEU A 288 21.44 -23.41 11.21
CA LEU A 288 20.72 -24.07 12.30
C LEU A 288 21.59 -24.96 13.18
N HIS A 289 22.83 -25.29 12.76
CA HIS A 289 23.74 -26.17 13.49
C HIS A 289 23.93 -25.77 14.98
N LYS A 290 23.95 -24.47 15.29
CA LYS A 290 24.10 -23.97 16.68
C LYS A 290 22.92 -24.29 17.60
N TYR A 291 21.78 -24.74 17.07
CA TYR A 291 20.59 -25.11 17.82
C TYR A 291 20.41 -26.64 17.92
N SER A 292 21.44 -27.42 17.59
CA SER A 292 21.38 -28.89 17.63
C SER A 292 20.27 -29.48 16.75
N ILE A 293 19.92 -28.78 15.67
CA ILE A 293 19.00 -29.27 14.65
C ILE A 293 19.82 -30.07 13.64
N GLU A 294 19.47 -31.35 13.48
CA GLU A 294 20.17 -32.25 12.56
C GLU A 294 20.07 -31.78 11.10
N PRO A 295 21.17 -31.87 10.32
CA PRO A 295 21.15 -31.54 8.90
C PRO A 295 20.13 -32.39 8.12
N ARG A 296 19.47 -31.77 7.14
CA ARG A 296 18.54 -32.44 6.22
C ARG A 296 19.04 -32.33 4.79
N LEU A 297 18.72 -33.34 3.97
CA LEU A 297 18.94 -33.28 2.52
C LEU A 297 17.90 -32.41 1.81
N ASN A 298 16.75 -32.19 2.45
CA ASN A 298 15.66 -31.39 1.94
C ASN A 298 14.97 -30.66 3.09
N TRP A 299 14.69 -29.37 2.89
CA TRP A 299 13.88 -28.58 3.80
C TRP A 299 12.56 -28.21 3.15
N VAL A 300 11.46 -28.46 3.86
CA VAL A 300 10.21 -27.73 3.62
C VAL A 300 10.40 -26.31 4.13
N ALA A 301 9.95 -25.32 3.37
CA ALA A 301 10.05 -23.92 3.74
C ALA A 301 8.80 -23.16 3.28
N VAL A 302 8.56 -22.03 3.94
CA VAL A 302 7.71 -20.98 3.38
C VAL A 302 8.58 -20.17 2.46
N ASN A 303 8.28 -20.16 1.17
CA ASN A 303 9.08 -19.48 0.17
C ASN A 303 8.48 -18.11 -0.10
N PHE A 304 8.86 -17.13 0.72
CA PHE A 304 8.37 -15.77 0.56
C PHE A 304 8.87 -15.17 -0.77
N PHE A 305 7.96 -14.43 -1.42
CA PHE A 305 8.15 -13.74 -2.70
C PHE A 305 8.27 -14.65 -3.91
N PHE A 306 8.26 -15.97 -3.72
CA PHE A 306 8.35 -16.92 -4.81
C PHE A 306 7.00 -16.98 -5.56
N ASN A 307 7.04 -16.58 -6.84
CA ASN A 307 5.90 -16.61 -7.74
C ASN A 307 5.71 -18.00 -8.36
N THR A 308 5.02 -18.87 -7.63
CA THR A 308 4.63 -20.22 -8.08
C THR A 308 3.12 -20.29 -8.34
N ASN A 309 2.72 -21.02 -9.37
CA ASN A 309 1.31 -21.27 -9.69
C ASN A 309 1.04 -22.76 -9.90
N ILE A 310 -0.20 -23.19 -9.64
CA ILE A 310 -0.71 -24.49 -10.11
C ILE A 310 -1.63 -24.20 -11.28
N GLU A 311 -1.23 -24.64 -12.47
CA GLU A 311 -2.00 -24.46 -13.69
C GLU A 311 -3.19 -25.42 -13.77
N GLU A 312 -4.18 -25.10 -14.62
CA GLU A 312 -5.35 -25.96 -14.87
C GLU A 312 -4.96 -27.39 -15.30
N CYS A 313 -3.82 -27.53 -15.98
CA CYS A 313 -3.25 -28.81 -16.38
C CYS A 313 -2.46 -29.53 -15.27
N HIS A 314 -2.60 -29.09 -14.02
CA HIS A 314 -1.95 -29.63 -12.82
C HIS A 314 -0.42 -29.52 -12.81
N THR A 315 0.15 -28.66 -13.65
CA THR A 315 1.59 -28.36 -13.65
C THR A 315 1.89 -27.29 -12.61
N VAL A 316 2.98 -27.45 -11.86
CA VAL A 316 3.54 -26.39 -11.03
C VAL A 316 4.44 -25.53 -11.91
N SER A 317 4.06 -24.28 -12.11
CA SER A 317 4.83 -23.29 -12.86
C SER A 317 5.48 -22.28 -11.91
N SER A 318 6.56 -21.65 -12.36
CA SER A 318 7.24 -20.58 -11.62
C SER A 318 7.69 -19.49 -12.58
N ASP A 319 7.63 -18.25 -12.14
CA ASP A 319 8.09 -17.09 -12.89
C ASP A 319 8.83 -16.11 -11.98
N VAL A 320 9.27 -14.99 -12.52
CA VAL A 320 9.93 -13.91 -11.79
C VAL A 320 9.06 -13.47 -10.62
N SER A 321 9.70 -13.32 -9.46
CA SER A 321 9.08 -12.77 -8.27
C SER A 321 8.47 -11.38 -8.52
N TRP A 322 7.32 -11.14 -7.89
CA TRP A 322 6.57 -9.88 -8.00
C TRP A 322 7.06 -8.79 -7.05
N SER A 323 7.96 -9.13 -6.13
CA SER A 323 8.50 -8.19 -5.16
C SER A 323 9.31 -7.07 -5.84
N ARG A 324 9.19 -5.89 -5.27
CA ARG A 324 9.95 -4.68 -5.62
C ARG A 324 10.95 -4.35 -4.50
N PRO A 325 11.95 -3.50 -4.76
CA PRO A 325 12.80 -2.99 -3.70
C PRO A 325 11.99 -2.48 -2.50
N GLY A 326 12.26 -3.03 -1.32
CA GLY A 326 11.60 -2.68 -0.07
C GLY A 326 10.27 -3.38 0.21
N ASP A 327 9.76 -4.23 -0.70
CA ASP A 327 8.60 -5.07 -0.40
C ASP A 327 8.93 -6.07 0.73
N TYR A 328 7.93 -6.40 1.55
CA TYR A 328 8.14 -7.20 2.74
C TYR A 328 6.91 -8.00 3.17
N VAL A 329 7.15 -9.00 4.01
CA VAL A 329 6.14 -9.62 4.88
C VAL A 329 6.43 -9.28 6.34
N LEU A 330 5.39 -9.02 7.12
CA LEU A 330 5.48 -8.82 8.57
C LEU A 330 4.75 -9.96 9.25
N LEU A 331 5.45 -10.71 10.09
CA LEU A 331 4.93 -11.84 10.83
C LEU A 331 4.89 -11.50 12.32
N ARG A 332 3.91 -12.01 13.07
CA ARG A 332 3.90 -12.01 14.54
C ARG A 332 4.19 -13.41 15.05
N ALA A 333 5.13 -13.54 15.98
CA ALA A 333 5.46 -14.81 16.62
C ALA A 333 4.36 -15.20 17.62
N MET A 334 3.85 -16.43 17.51
CA MET A 334 2.79 -16.95 18.38
C MET A 334 3.34 -17.61 19.66
N THR A 335 4.62 -17.97 19.64
CA THR A 335 5.40 -18.53 20.76
C THR A 335 6.84 -18.03 20.66
N ASP A 336 7.71 -18.43 21.59
CA ASP A 336 9.16 -18.20 21.46
C ASP A 336 9.71 -19.10 20.34
N LEU A 337 10.38 -18.50 19.35
CA LEU A 337 10.82 -19.19 18.14
C LEU A 337 12.32 -19.02 17.88
N VAL A 338 12.93 -20.07 17.35
CA VAL A 338 14.12 -19.98 16.51
C VAL A 338 13.64 -19.89 15.07
N CYS A 339 14.03 -18.85 14.36
CA CYS A 339 13.71 -18.63 12.95
C CYS A 339 14.96 -18.73 12.10
N VAL A 340 14.79 -19.06 10.82
CA VAL A 340 15.83 -18.99 9.80
C VAL A 340 15.23 -18.43 8.52
N SER A 341 15.99 -17.54 7.88
CA SER A 341 15.67 -16.99 6.55
C SER A 341 16.88 -17.15 5.63
N SER A 342 16.65 -17.41 4.35
CA SER A 342 17.69 -17.40 3.30
C SER A 342 17.56 -16.17 2.41
N ALA A 343 18.67 -15.81 1.76
CA ALA A 343 18.64 -15.15 0.45
C ALA A 343 18.92 -16.24 -0.59
N CYS A 344 17.87 -16.72 -1.26
CA CYS A 344 17.93 -17.85 -2.19
C CYS A 344 18.99 -17.63 -3.29
N PRO A 345 19.90 -18.60 -3.54
CA PRO A 345 20.96 -18.47 -4.52
C PRO A 345 20.52 -18.81 -5.95
N ASP A 346 19.26 -19.20 -6.21
CA ASP A 346 18.87 -19.69 -7.53
C ASP A 346 19.02 -18.62 -8.61
N ASP A 347 20.05 -18.77 -9.44
CA ASP A 347 20.31 -18.02 -10.66
C ASP A 347 20.09 -18.89 -11.92
N THR A 348 19.65 -20.14 -11.74
CA THR A 348 19.42 -21.13 -12.82
C THR A 348 17.99 -21.08 -13.36
N SER A 349 17.16 -20.19 -12.81
CA SER A 349 15.75 -20.04 -13.15
C SER A 349 15.31 -18.57 -12.96
N PRO A 350 14.13 -18.15 -13.46
CA PRO A 350 13.73 -16.75 -13.41
C PRO A 350 13.34 -16.25 -12.01
N VAL A 351 13.28 -17.13 -11.00
CA VAL A 351 12.62 -16.88 -9.72
C VAL A 351 13.21 -15.69 -8.96
N ASN A 352 14.54 -15.55 -8.98
CA ASN A 352 15.25 -14.42 -8.39
C ASN A 352 15.58 -13.29 -9.40
N GLY A 353 14.85 -13.23 -10.52
CA GLY A 353 15.16 -12.33 -11.62
C GLY A 353 16.54 -12.57 -12.26
N TRP A 354 17.06 -13.79 -12.16
CA TRP A 354 18.41 -14.20 -12.62
C TRP A 354 19.58 -13.50 -11.91
N ASN A 355 19.33 -12.75 -10.83
CA ASN A 355 20.35 -12.01 -10.11
C ASN A 355 20.07 -12.06 -8.60
N PRO A 356 20.58 -13.07 -7.88
CA PRO A 356 20.40 -13.18 -6.44
C PRO A 356 20.94 -11.95 -5.70
N THR A 357 20.11 -11.35 -4.84
CA THR A 357 20.41 -10.20 -4.00
C THR A 357 20.20 -10.50 -2.52
N ASP A 358 20.39 -9.51 -1.67
CA ASP A 358 20.30 -9.68 -0.22
C ASP A 358 18.84 -9.70 0.28
N ILE A 359 18.64 -10.32 1.44
CA ILE A 359 17.41 -10.18 2.24
C ILE A 359 17.74 -9.37 3.50
N HIS A 360 16.78 -8.58 3.98
CA HIS A 360 16.90 -7.89 5.26
C HIS A 360 15.82 -8.36 6.22
N VAL A 361 16.19 -8.59 7.48
CA VAL A 361 15.25 -8.96 8.54
C VAL A 361 15.30 -7.94 9.66
N ARG A 362 14.14 -7.45 10.08
CA ARG A 362 13.98 -6.65 11.31
C ARG A 362 13.12 -7.38 12.32
N VAL A 363 13.44 -7.21 13.60
CA VAL A 363 12.60 -7.69 14.70
C VAL A 363 12.05 -6.50 15.47
N TYR A 364 10.76 -6.51 15.78
CA TYR A 364 10.10 -5.45 16.55
C TYR A 364 9.53 -5.98 17.85
N ASP A 365 9.59 -5.14 18.89
CA ASP A 365 9.03 -5.46 20.20
C ASP A 365 7.51 -5.66 20.14
N LYS A 366 6.99 -6.57 20.98
CA LYS A 366 5.57 -6.89 21.08
C LYS A 366 4.67 -5.72 21.52
N SER A 367 5.23 -4.67 22.13
CA SER A 367 4.49 -3.47 22.51
C SER A 367 4.08 -2.63 21.29
N ASN A 368 4.73 -2.84 20.14
CA ASN A 368 4.33 -2.22 18.89
C ASN A 368 2.96 -2.75 18.42
N LYS A 369 2.14 -1.84 17.90
CA LYS A 369 0.81 -2.15 17.38
C LYS A 369 0.79 -2.00 15.86
N PHE A 370 0.89 -3.12 15.17
CA PHE A 370 0.70 -3.18 13.72
C PHE A 370 -0.70 -3.74 13.43
N SER A 371 -1.44 -3.06 12.56
CA SER A 371 -2.75 -3.55 12.11
C SER A 371 -2.56 -4.53 10.97
N SER A 372 -3.43 -5.52 10.85
CA SER A 372 -3.40 -6.42 9.69
C SER A 372 -3.61 -5.61 8.40
N ALA A 373 -2.77 -5.81 7.39
CA ALA A 373 -2.88 -5.09 6.13
C ALA A 373 -2.22 -5.83 4.95
N MET A 374 -2.78 -5.70 3.75
CA MET A 374 -2.15 -6.16 2.50
C MET A 374 -1.84 -4.96 1.60
N ALA A 375 -0.84 -5.06 0.73
CA ALA A 375 -0.68 -4.06 -0.30
C ALA A 375 -1.76 -4.22 -1.37
N PHE A 376 -2.46 -3.12 -1.64
CA PHE A 376 -3.34 -2.96 -2.77
C PHE A 376 -2.66 -2.09 -3.83
N ARG A 377 -2.70 -2.55 -5.09
CA ARG A 377 -2.22 -1.83 -6.26
C ARG A 377 -3.33 -1.89 -7.33
N PRO A 378 -3.96 -0.77 -7.70
CA PRO A 378 -4.98 -0.76 -8.76
C PRO A 378 -4.38 -1.07 -10.14
N ASP A 379 -3.10 -0.74 -10.35
CA ASP A 379 -2.35 -1.09 -11.55
C ASP A 379 -0.86 -1.30 -11.24
N PRO A 380 -0.06 -1.89 -12.15
CA PRO A 380 1.35 -2.17 -11.92
C PRO A 380 2.23 -0.93 -11.68
N GLN A 381 1.84 0.26 -12.10
CA GLN A 381 2.67 1.46 -11.97
C GLN A 381 2.40 2.21 -10.67
N THR A 382 1.24 2.00 -10.07
CA THR A 382 0.82 2.65 -8.83
C THR A 382 1.67 2.21 -7.64
N ILE A 383 1.97 3.17 -6.77
CA ILE A 383 2.65 2.96 -5.50
C ILE A 383 1.71 2.14 -4.59
N PRO A 384 2.17 1.00 -4.01
CA PRO A 384 1.32 0.19 -3.14
C PRO A 384 0.77 0.98 -1.97
N THR A 385 -0.51 0.78 -1.70
CA THR A 385 -1.18 1.33 -0.52
C THR A 385 -1.59 0.18 0.38
N MET A 386 -1.36 0.30 1.68
CA MET A 386 -1.81 -0.71 2.63
C MET A 386 -3.32 -0.63 2.78
N THR A 387 -3.99 -1.78 2.86
CA THR A 387 -5.44 -1.88 3.07
C THR A 387 -5.87 -1.13 4.33
N LYS A 388 -7.01 -0.46 4.24
CA LYS A 388 -7.52 0.45 5.27
C LYS A 388 -8.81 -0.09 5.89
N ASN A 389 -9.09 0.34 7.11
CA ASN A 389 -10.39 0.15 7.70
C ASN A 389 -11.40 1.14 7.11
N THR A 390 -12.64 0.71 6.91
CA THR A 390 -13.73 1.63 6.60
C THR A 390 -14.15 2.42 7.84
N GLY A 391 -14.87 3.53 7.65
CA GLY A 391 -15.48 4.29 8.76
C GLY A 391 -16.46 3.47 9.60
N PHE A 392 -16.96 2.34 9.08
CA PHE A 392 -17.89 1.45 9.78
C PHE A 392 -17.20 0.25 10.44
N HIS A 393 -15.91 0.00 10.15
CA HIS A 393 -15.15 -1.15 10.61
C HIS A 393 -15.24 -1.36 12.13
N LYS A 394 -15.09 -0.28 12.92
CA LYS A 394 -15.18 -0.33 14.40
C LYS A 394 -16.49 -0.90 14.93
N ASN A 395 -17.57 -0.82 14.15
CA ASN A 395 -18.87 -1.36 14.53
C ASN A 395 -19.06 -2.77 13.95
N THR A 396 -18.61 -3.04 12.73
CA THR A 396 -18.73 -4.35 12.10
C THR A 396 -17.80 -5.39 12.73
N GLU A 397 -16.61 -5.00 13.22
CA GLU A 397 -15.66 -5.90 13.90
C GLU A 397 -16.20 -6.51 15.20
N LYS A 398 -17.23 -5.89 15.79
CA LYS A 398 -17.95 -6.41 16.97
C LYS A 398 -18.92 -7.53 16.60
N LEU A 399 -19.32 -7.61 15.33
CA LEU A 399 -20.33 -8.53 14.82
C LEU A 399 -19.71 -9.71 14.09
N THR A 400 -18.52 -9.54 13.52
CA THR A 400 -17.82 -10.61 12.81
C THR A 400 -16.31 -10.49 12.95
N ARG A 401 -15.63 -11.61 12.74
CA ARG A 401 -14.17 -11.66 12.51
C ARG A 401 -13.83 -11.93 11.04
N ASN A 402 -14.84 -12.18 10.21
CA ASN A 402 -14.67 -12.56 8.81
C ASN A 402 -14.57 -11.31 7.95
N PHE A 403 -13.35 -10.83 7.78
CA PHE A 403 -13.03 -9.70 6.89
C PHE A 403 -12.30 -10.19 5.65
N ILE A 404 -12.65 -9.61 4.52
CA ILE A 404 -11.97 -9.76 3.25
C ILE A 404 -11.43 -8.41 2.78
N GLU A 405 -10.40 -8.47 1.96
CA GLU A 405 -9.91 -7.32 1.23
C GLU A 405 -10.80 -7.04 0.02
N TYR A 406 -11.20 -5.80 -0.14
CA TYR A 406 -11.92 -5.33 -1.33
C TYR A 406 -11.51 -3.90 -1.66
N ASN A 407 -10.84 -3.71 -2.81
CA ASN A 407 -10.44 -2.42 -3.37
C ASN A 407 -9.67 -1.49 -2.40
N GLY A 408 -8.76 -2.07 -1.61
CA GLY A 408 -7.91 -1.38 -0.64
C GLY A 408 -8.52 -1.27 0.76
N TYR A 409 -9.61 -1.99 1.06
CA TYR A 409 -10.33 -1.87 2.32
C TYR A 409 -10.71 -3.22 2.95
N TRP A 410 -10.74 -3.26 4.28
CA TRP A 410 -11.27 -4.38 5.04
C TRP A 410 -12.80 -4.33 5.15
N LEU A 411 -13.48 -5.26 4.49
CA LEU A 411 -14.94 -5.42 4.54
C LEU A 411 -15.37 -6.72 5.21
N ALA A 412 -16.44 -6.65 6.00
CA ALA A 412 -17.08 -7.83 6.55
C ALA A 412 -17.69 -8.67 5.41
N SER A 413 -17.26 -9.93 5.29
CA SER A 413 -17.77 -10.87 4.29
C SER A 413 -19.12 -11.47 4.70
N ASP A 414 -19.24 -11.84 5.97
CA ASP A 414 -20.45 -12.44 6.54
C ASP A 414 -20.53 -12.16 8.05
N TYR A 415 -21.75 -12.20 8.60
CA TYR A 415 -21.99 -12.05 10.02
C TYR A 415 -22.39 -13.40 10.65
N ASN A 416 -21.61 -13.83 11.65
CA ASN A 416 -21.70 -15.15 12.29
C ASN A 416 -23.07 -15.45 12.94
N ASN A 417 -23.88 -14.43 13.18
CA ASN A 417 -25.10 -14.48 13.97
C ASN A 417 -26.31 -15.03 13.18
N LEU A 418 -26.32 -14.90 11.85
CA LEU A 418 -27.49 -15.22 11.02
C LEU A 418 -27.17 -16.17 9.85
N GLY A 419 -25.97 -16.08 9.29
CA GLY A 419 -25.56 -16.80 8.08
C GLY A 419 -26.12 -16.18 6.80
N GLN A 420 -25.40 -16.36 5.69
CA GLN A 420 -25.63 -15.70 4.40
C GLN A 420 -27.07 -15.85 3.85
N ILE A 421 -27.69 -17.03 4.02
CA ILE A 421 -29.08 -17.28 3.56
C ILE A 421 -30.08 -16.37 4.28
N LYS A 422 -29.91 -16.18 5.60
CA LYS A 422 -30.82 -15.30 6.35
C LYS A 422 -30.58 -13.84 6.01
N GLU A 423 -29.34 -13.43 5.77
CA GLU A 423 -29.01 -12.08 5.31
C GLU A 423 -29.68 -11.76 3.97
N TYR A 424 -29.69 -12.73 3.04
CA TYR A 424 -30.43 -12.64 1.79
C TYR A 424 -31.93 -12.38 2.01
N TRP A 425 -32.59 -13.21 2.82
CA TRP A 425 -34.02 -13.03 3.11
C TRP A 425 -34.30 -11.73 3.85
N GLN A 426 -33.41 -11.31 4.75
CA GLN A 426 -33.50 -10.02 5.44
C GLN A 426 -33.41 -8.84 4.47
N CYS A 427 -32.60 -8.93 3.42
CA CYS A 427 -32.57 -7.93 2.35
C CYS A 427 -33.89 -7.93 1.55
N ARG A 428 -34.42 -9.11 1.22
CA ARG A 428 -35.64 -9.27 0.40
C ARG A 428 -36.92 -8.85 1.12
N GLU A 429 -37.05 -9.17 2.42
CA GLU A 429 -38.30 -9.03 3.18
C GLU A 429 -38.23 -7.97 4.29
N GLY A 430 -37.02 -7.52 4.62
CA GLY A 430 -36.76 -6.61 5.73
C GLY A 430 -35.93 -5.40 5.32
N VAL A 431 -34.81 -5.24 6.01
CA VAL A 431 -33.82 -4.19 5.77
C VAL A 431 -32.43 -4.72 6.11
N VAL A 432 -31.45 -4.37 5.28
CA VAL A 432 -30.03 -4.62 5.52
C VAL A 432 -29.23 -3.34 5.33
N MET A 433 -28.05 -3.28 5.94
CA MET A 433 -27.06 -2.25 5.72
C MET A 433 -25.80 -2.90 5.18
N ILE A 434 -25.31 -2.41 4.03
CA ILE A 434 -24.13 -2.94 3.35
C ILE A 434 -23.09 -1.83 3.31
N ASP A 435 -21.89 -2.12 3.82
CA ASP A 435 -20.75 -1.20 3.70
C ASP A 435 -20.22 -1.24 2.27
N LEU A 436 -20.32 -0.11 1.58
CA LEU A 436 -19.89 0.06 0.20
C LEU A 436 -18.72 1.06 0.12
N SER A 437 -18.09 1.39 1.25
CA SER A 437 -16.92 2.28 1.36
C SER A 437 -15.88 2.12 0.25
N PRO A 438 -15.60 0.91 -0.26
CA PRO A 438 -14.54 0.75 -1.26
C PRO A 438 -14.93 1.20 -2.67
N LEU A 439 -16.22 1.46 -2.94
CA LEU A 439 -16.65 2.10 -4.19
C LEU A 439 -15.97 3.46 -4.33
N ARG A 440 -15.50 3.76 -5.53
CA ARG A 440 -14.72 4.96 -5.82
C ARG A 440 -15.64 6.16 -5.95
N LYS A 441 -15.31 7.24 -5.24
CA LYS A 441 -16.03 8.51 -5.35
C LYS A 441 -15.13 9.54 -5.99
N PHE A 442 -15.72 10.29 -6.93
CA PHE A 442 -15.07 11.42 -7.56
C PHE A 442 -16.01 12.63 -7.52
N GLU A 443 -15.54 13.72 -6.93
CA GLU A 443 -16.17 15.02 -7.01
C GLU A 443 -15.87 15.62 -8.37
N VAL A 444 -16.92 15.99 -9.12
CA VAL A 444 -16.82 16.57 -10.45
C VAL A 444 -17.45 17.95 -10.41
N TYR A 445 -16.65 19.00 -10.56
CA TYR A 445 -17.12 20.37 -10.36
C TYR A 445 -16.52 21.36 -11.37
N GLY A 446 -17.18 22.51 -11.51
CA GLY A 446 -16.75 23.60 -12.38
C GLY A 446 -17.79 23.92 -13.46
N PRO A 447 -17.62 25.05 -14.17
CA PRO A 447 -18.62 25.55 -15.13
C PRO A 447 -19.04 24.54 -16.21
N ASP A 448 -18.13 23.65 -16.62
CA ASP A 448 -18.37 22.64 -17.64
C ASP A 448 -18.64 21.23 -17.08
N ALA A 449 -18.89 21.09 -15.78
CA ALA A 449 -19.09 19.78 -15.13
C ALA A 449 -20.30 19.03 -15.71
N GLU A 450 -21.42 19.71 -16.00
CA GLU A 450 -22.58 19.08 -16.64
C GLU A 450 -22.21 18.57 -18.05
N ALA A 451 -21.44 19.34 -18.82
CA ALA A 451 -21.01 18.96 -20.17
C ALA A 451 -20.05 17.76 -20.14
N LEU A 452 -19.13 17.73 -19.17
CA LEU A 452 -18.23 16.61 -18.92
C LEU A 452 -19.03 15.33 -18.64
N MET A 453 -19.95 15.40 -17.67
CA MET A 453 -20.75 14.23 -17.30
C MET A 453 -21.69 13.81 -18.44
N GLN A 454 -22.34 14.77 -19.11
CA GLN A 454 -23.21 14.49 -20.26
C GLN A 454 -22.48 13.76 -21.38
N TYR A 455 -21.18 14.00 -21.55
CA TYR A 455 -20.37 13.25 -22.50
C TYR A 455 -19.97 11.87 -21.98
N ALA A 456 -19.54 11.78 -20.72
CA ALA A 456 -18.90 10.59 -20.17
C ALA A 456 -19.83 9.40 -19.96
N ILE A 457 -21.13 9.65 -19.73
CA ILE A 457 -22.09 8.61 -19.36
C ILE A 457 -23.25 8.47 -20.35
N THR A 458 -23.91 7.30 -20.32
CA THR A 458 -24.99 6.96 -21.27
C THR A 458 -26.34 7.60 -20.95
N ARG A 459 -26.54 8.19 -19.77
CA ARG A 459 -27.76 8.90 -19.38
C ARG A 459 -27.71 10.38 -19.74
N ASP A 460 -28.88 10.94 -20.01
CA ASP A 460 -29.08 12.38 -20.30
C ASP A 460 -29.02 13.20 -18.99
N VAL A 461 -27.84 13.71 -18.66
CA VAL A 461 -27.54 14.45 -17.42
C VAL A 461 -28.37 15.72 -17.31
N ARG A 462 -28.70 16.36 -18.44
CA ARG A 462 -29.54 17.58 -18.48
C ARG A 462 -30.94 17.38 -17.91
N LYS A 463 -31.42 16.13 -17.84
CA LYS A 463 -32.73 15.78 -17.24
C LYS A 463 -32.63 15.49 -15.74
N LEU A 464 -31.42 15.38 -15.20
CA LEU A 464 -31.17 15.15 -13.79
C LEU A 464 -31.29 16.48 -13.05
N SER A 465 -32.27 16.60 -12.17
CA SER A 465 -32.46 17.79 -11.33
C SER A 465 -31.51 17.78 -10.13
N VAL A 466 -31.25 18.95 -9.56
CA VAL A 466 -30.46 19.06 -8.32
C VAL A 466 -31.08 18.20 -7.21
N GLY A 467 -30.24 17.46 -6.48
CA GLY A 467 -30.63 16.51 -5.45
C GLY A 467 -31.02 15.12 -5.97
N GLN A 468 -31.01 14.90 -7.29
CA GLN A 468 -31.29 13.58 -7.87
C GLN A 468 -30.03 12.75 -8.09
N ILE A 469 -30.25 11.42 -8.12
CA ILE A 469 -29.27 10.40 -8.42
C ILE A 469 -29.75 9.54 -9.58
N VAL A 470 -28.84 9.10 -10.45
CA VAL A 470 -29.14 8.17 -11.54
C VAL A 470 -28.07 7.09 -11.64
N TYR A 471 -28.49 5.85 -11.88
CA TYR A 471 -27.58 4.76 -12.23
C TYR A 471 -27.36 4.70 -13.75
N THR A 472 -26.10 4.54 -14.16
CA THR A 472 -25.66 4.70 -15.55
C THR A 472 -24.33 3.98 -15.79
N ALA A 473 -23.98 3.80 -17.06
CA ALA A 473 -22.67 3.31 -17.47
C ALA A 473 -21.80 4.47 -17.98
N MET A 474 -20.50 4.38 -17.72
CA MET A 474 -19.44 5.21 -18.31
C MET A 474 -18.75 4.40 -19.43
N CYS A 475 -18.55 5.02 -20.59
CA CYS A 475 -18.04 4.32 -21.77
C CYS A 475 -16.82 5.02 -22.36
N TYR A 476 -15.98 4.23 -23.01
CA TYR A 476 -14.99 4.73 -23.97
C TYR A 476 -15.67 5.15 -25.27
N ASP A 477 -14.95 5.87 -26.13
CA ASP A 477 -15.48 6.33 -27.43
C ASP A 477 -15.88 5.17 -28.37
N ASN A 478 -15.33 3.96 -28.16
CA ASN A 478 -15.70 2.76 -28.90
C ASN A 478 -16.94 2.03 -28.34
N GLY A 479 -17.58 2.57 -27.28
CA GLY A 479 -18.75 1.98 -26.64
C GLY A 479 -18.45 0.88 -25.62
N CYS A 480 -17.19 0.49 -25.42
CA CYS A 480 -16.81 -0.42 -24.34
C CYS A 480 -16.97 0.24 -22.97
N MET A 481 -17.42 -0.53 -21.98
CA MET A 481 -17.64 -0.04 -20.62
C MET A 481 -16.30 0.26 -19.93
N VAL A 482 -16.21 1.44 -19.32
CA VAL A 482 -15.13 1.86 -18.43
C VAL A 482 -15.48 1.45 -17.00
N ASP A 483 -16.69 1.82 -16.59
CA ASP A 483 -17.19 1.71 -15.22
C ASP A 483 -18.73 1.78 -15.25
N ASP A 484 -19.37 1.32 -14.18
CA ASP A 484 -20.79 1.50 -13.93
C ASP A 484 -21.00 2.06 -12.52
N GLY A 485 -22.05 2.86 -12.35
CA GLY A 485 -22.18 3.58 -11.10
C GLY A 485 -23.35 4.55 -11.05
N THR A 486 -23.33 5.36 -10.00
CA THR A 486 -24.32 6.40 -9.78
C THR A 486 -23.73 7.79 -9.94
N LEU A 487 -24.46 8.66 -10.64
CA LEU A 487 -24.19 10.09 -10.69
C LEU A 487 -25.17 10.83 -9.79
N TYR A 488 -24.65 11.58 -8.82
CA TYR A 488 -25.43 12.50 -7.98
C TYR A 488 -25.25 13.93 -8.49
N ARG A 489 -26.34 14.68 -8.70
CA ARG A 489 -26.29 16.13 -8.99
C ARG A 489 -26.48 16.90 -7.68
N LEU A 490 -25.40 17.50 -7.18
CA LEU A 490 -25.39 18.20 -5.89
C LEU A 490 -25.85 19.66 -6.02
N CYS A 491 -25.40 20.34 -7.07
CA CYS A 491 -25.76 21.71 -7.47
C CYS A 491 -25.81 21.78 -9.01
N ASP A 492 -25.85 22.99 -9.58
CA ASP A 492 -25.86 23.17 -11.04
C ASP A 492 -24.54 22.79 -11.71
N ASP A 493 -23.43 23.02 -11.03
CA ASP A 493 -22.06 22.84 -11.53
C ASP A 493 -21.23 21.86 -10.68
N THR A 494 -21.89 21.06 -9.82
CA THR A 494 -21.23 20.08 -8.96
C THR A 494 -21.96 18.73 -8.97
N PHE A 495 -21.21 17.68 -9.26
CA PHE A 495 -21.67 16.31 -9.37
C PHE A 495 -20.75 15.38 -8.57
N ARG A 496 -21.25 14.20 -8.24
CA ARG A 496 -20.45 13.12 -7.64
C ARG A 496 -20.66 11.82 -8.41
N TRP A 497 -19.58 11.29 -8.96
CA TRP A 497 -19.54 9.94 -9.53
C TRP A 497 -19.21 8.94 -8.42
N ILE A 498 -20.01 7.88 -8.30
CA ILE A 498 -19.73 6.75 -7.42
C ILE A 498 -19.73 5.48 -8.27
N GLY A 499 -18.56 4.89 -8.48
CA GLY A 499 -18.34 3.75 -9.37
C GLY A 499 -17.47 2.65 -8.78
N GLY A 500 -17.17 1.63 -9.57
CA GLY A 500 -16.49 0.42 -9.14
C GLY A 500 -14.95 0.49 -9.17
N CYS A 501 -14.37 1.38 -9.99
CA CYS A 501 -12.93 1.36 -10.28
C CYS A 501 -12.27 2.75 -10.32
N ASP A 502 -10.95 2.77 -10.13
CA ASP A 502 -10.14 3.99 -10.17
C ASP A 502 -10.05 4.62 -11.58
N GLU A 503 -10.24 3.80 -12.62
CA GLU A 503 -10.22 4.24 -14.02
C GLU A 503 -11.31 5.26 -14.36
N GLY A 504 -12.45 5.24 -13.65
CA GLY A 504 -13.53 6.21 -13.86
C GLY A 504 -13.06 7.66 -13.69
N GLY A 505 -12.30 7.96 -12.63
CA GLY A 505 -11.73 9.29 -12.41
C GLY A 505 -10.68 9.70 -13.44
N LYS A 506 -9.77 8.76 -13.78
CA LYS A 506 -8.74 8.98 -14.82
C LYS A 506 -9.39 9.28 -16.18
N HIS A 507 -10.43 8.54 -16.55
CA HIS A 507 -11.16 8.74 -17.80
C HIS A 507 -11.88 10.09 -17.83
N LEU A 508 -12.54 10.50 -16.74
CA LEU A 508 -13.18 11.82 -16.64
C LEU A 508 -12.17 12.96 -16.80
N ARG A 509 -11.01 12.90 -16.12
CA ARG A 509 -9.93 13.89 -16.29
C ARG A 509 -9.41 13.93 -17.73
N LYS A 510 -9.24 12.77 -18.36
CA LYS A 510 -8.83 12.67 -19.77
C LYS A 510 -9.85 13.30 -20.71
N ILE A 511 -11.15 13.09 -20.49
CA ILE A 511 -12.22 13.73 -21.28
C ILE A 511 -12.16 15.25 -21.10
N ALA A 512 -12.08 15.73 -19.86
CA ALA A 512 -12.02 17.16 -19.55
C ALA A 512 -10.85 17.84 -20.29
N LYS A 513 -9.65 17.23 -20.21
CA LYS A 513 -8.44 17.69 -20.90
C LYS A 513 -8.59 17.68 -22.42
N ASN A 514 -9.00 16.56 -23.02
CA ASN A 514 -9.12 16.40 -24.47
C ASN A 514 -10.16 17.33 -25.10
N ARG A 515 -11.20 17.67 -24.33
CA ARG A 515 -12.26 18.59 -24.76
C ARG A 515 -12.06 20.03 -24.30
N ASN A 516 -10.96 20.32 -23.60
CA ASN A 516 -10.67 21.64 -23.05
C ASN A 516 -11.84 22.19 -22.22
N LEU A 517 -12.42 21.34 -21.37
CA LEU A 517 -13.52 21.69 -20.47
C LEU A 517 -12.99 22.31 -19.18
N ASN A 518 -13.65 23.35 -18.71
CA ASN A 518 -13.40 23.98 -17.43
C ASN A 518 -14.10 23.20 -16.29
N ALA A 519 -13.58 21.99 -16.03
CA ALA A 519 -14.09 21.08 -15.01
C ALA A 519 -12.96 20.29 -14.34
N TRP A 520 -13.08 20.07 -13.04
CA TRP A 520 -12.13 19.32 -12.21
C TRP A 520 -12.77 18.04 -11.71
N VAL A 521 -11.95 17.01 -11.53
CA VAL A 521 -12.36 15.69 -11.06
C VAL A 521 -11.38 15.25 -9.98
N LYS A 522 -11.82 15.26 -8.73
CA LYS A 522 -11.00 14.91 -7.55
C LYS A 522 -11.56 13.67 -6.86
N SER A 523 -10.69 12.75 -6.48
CA SER A 523 -11.05 11.56 -5.71
C SER A 523 -11.45 11.95 -4.28
N SER A 524 -12.51 11.33 -3.76
CA SER A 524 -13.03 11.54 -2.40
C SER A 524 -13.30 10.24 -1.65
N THR A 525 -12.84 9.10 -2.18
CA THR A 525 -13.06 7.76 -1.61
C THR A 525 -12.63 7.65 -0.15
N ASP A 526 -11.44 8.15 0.17
CA ASP A 526 -10.88 8.12 1.53
C ASP A 526 -11.53 9.15 2.47
N GLN A 527 -12.22 10.16 1.91
CA GLN A 527 -12.93 11.18 2.67
C GLN A 527 -14.38 10.76 2.98
N LEU A 528 -15.00 9.98 2.10
CA LEU A 528 -16.41 9.62 2.16
C LEU A 528 -16.62 8.10 2.19
N HIS A 529 -16.94 7.60 3.38
CA HIS A 529 -17.46 6.26 3.55
C HIS A 529 -18.96 6.19 3.22
N ASN A 530 -19.39 5.16 2.52
CA ASN A 530 -20.77 4.98 2.06
C ASN A 530 -21.34 3.64 2.54
N VAL A 531 -22.62 3.68 2.91
CA VAL A 531 -23.43 2.49 3.22
C VAL A 531 -24.68 2.51 2.37
N ALA A 532 -25.09 1.34 1.89
CA ALA A 532 -26.40 1.14 1.29
C ALA A 532 -27.36 0.57 2.32
N VAL A 533 -28.51 1.21 2.51
CA VAL A 533 -29.62 0.69 3.30
C VAL A 533 -30.67 0.14 2.33
N GLN A 534 -30.78 -1.18 2.24
CA GLN A 534 -31.56 -1.87 1.21
C GLN A 534 -32.69 -2.69 1.80
N GLY A 535 -33.71 -2.97 0.99
CA GLY A 535 -34.88 -3.79 1.35
C GLY A 535 -36.18 -2.99 1.50
N PRO A 536 -37.34 -3.68 1.51
CA PRO A 536 -38.65 -3.03 1.53
C PRO A 536 -38.90 -2.15 2.76
N LYS A 537 -38.21 -2.39 3.89
CA LYS A 537 -38.35 -1.62 5.13
C LYS A 537 -37.27 -0.54 5.33
N SER A 538 -36.43 -0.32 4.31
CA SER A 538 -35.34 0.67 4.34
C SER A 538 -35.85 2.09 4.60
N ARG A 539 -36.87 2.55 3.88
CA ARG A 539 -37.47 3.88 4.04
C ARG A 539 -38.05 4.10 5.45
N GLU A 540 -38.79 3.12 5.97
CA GLU A 540 -39.33 3.17 7.34
C GLU A 540 -38.22 3.30 8.38
N THR A 541 -37.10 2.60 8.16
CA THR A 541 -35.93 2.66 9.04
C THR A 541 -35.25 4.02 8.96
N LEU A 542 -35.02 4.53 7.75
CA LEU A 542 -34.37 5.83 7.53
C LEU A 542 -35.18 7.01 8.07
N ALA A 543 -36.51 6.95 8.03
CA ALA A 543 -37.39 7.99 8.58
C ALA A 543 -37.20 8.24 10.08
N LYS A 544 -36.56 7.32 10.82
CA LYS A 544 -36.24 7.48 12.25
C LYS A 544 -35.02 8.37 12.50
N ILE A 545 -34.19 8.57 11.47
CA ILE A 545 -32.90 9.29 11.56
C ILE A 545 -32.80 10.46 10.59
N ILE A 546 -33.55 10.44 9.48
CA ILE A 546 -33.64 11.54 8.52
C ILE A 546 -34.96 12.24 8.78
N TRP A 547 -34.90 13.46 9.30
CA TRP A 547 -36.04 14.36 9.37
C TRP A 547 -36.04 15.27 8.14
N THR A 548 -37.20 15.41 7.51
CA THR A 548 -37.43 16.34 6.39
C THR A 548 -38.18 17.57 6.85
#